data_AF-A0A849PFH5-F1
#
_entry.id   AF-A0A849PFH5-F1
#
_cell.length_a   1.000
_cell.length_b   1.000
_cell.length_c   1.000
_cell.angle_alpha   90.00
_cell.angle_beta   90.00
_cell.angle_gamma   90.00
#
_symmetry.space_group_name_H-M   'P 1'
#
loop_
_entity.id
_entity.type
_entity.pdbx_description
1 polymer ?
#
loop_
_entity_poly.entity_id
_entity_poly.type
_entity_poly.pdbx_seq_one_letter_code
_entity_poly.pdbx_strand_id
1 'polypeptide(L)' 'MSEIDLNSRIFDELIFIKAELNKIKEHMVDVDSIISEEERQLVRESLIHEKEGKLISLTDFKKQQGL' A
#
# COMPACT_ATOMS: atom_id res chain seq x y z
N MET A 1 -15.03 -42.73 4.93
CA MET A 1 -15.04 -41.36 5.46
C MET A 1 -16.48 -40.90 5.53
N SER A 2 -16.91 -40.35 6.66
CA SER A 2 -18.26 -39.77 6.78
C SER A 2 -18.29 -38.40 6.10
N GLU A 3 -19.46 -37.99 5.64
CA GLU A 3 -19.67 -36.68 5.01
C GLU A 3 -19.32 -35.53 5.98
N ILE A 4 -19.57 -35.74 7.28
CA ILE A 4 -19.20 -34.82 8.37
C ILE A 4 -17.67 -34.65 8.45
N ASP A 5 -16.92 -35.75 8.35
CA ASP A 5 -15.45 -35.73 8.37
C ASP A 5 -14.85 -35.02 7.14
N LEU A 6 -15.46 -35.22 5.97
CA LEU A 6 -15.07 -34.51 4.75
C LEU A 6 -15.34 -33.01 4.85
N ASN A 7 -16.52 -32.62 5.34
CA ASN A 7 -16.89 -31.21 5.49
C ASN A 7 -16.01 -30.48 6.50
N SER A 8 -15.64 -31.14 7.60
CA SER A 8 -14.71 -30.56 8.60
C SER A 8 -13.35 -30.27 7.96
N ARG A 9 -12.78 -31.25 7.23
CA ARG A 9 -11.48 -31.08 6.57
C ARG A 9 -11.48 -29.98 5.52
N ILE A 10 -12.56 -29.84 4.75
CA ILE A 10 -12.72 -28.74 3.79
C ILE A 10 -12.74 -27.40 4.51
N PHE A 11 -13.46 -27.31 5.63
CA PHE A 11 -13.56 -26.06 6.39
C PHE A 11 -12.22 -25.64 7.00
N ASP A 12 -11.47 -26.60 7.55
CA ASP A 12 -10.14 -26.37 8.11
C ASP A 12 -9.16 -25.87 7.03
N GLU A 13 -9.20 -26.47 5.83
CA GLU A 13 -8.37 -26.05 4.70
C GLU A 13 -8.73 -24.63 4.22
N LEU A 14 -10.03 -24.29 4.20
CA LEU A 14 -10.48 -22.94 3.85
C LEU A 14 -10.03 -21.90 4.87
N ILE A 15 -10.02 -22.24 6.16
CA ILE A 15 -9.48 -21.36 7.21
C ILE A 15 -7.98 -21.14 6.98
N PHE A 16 -7.23 -22.20 6.70
CA PHE A 16 -5.80 -22.13 6.44
C PHE A 16 -5.49 -21.25 5.22
N ILE A 17 -6.17 -21.49 4.08
CA ILE A 17 -6.02 -20.69 2.86
C ILE A 17 -6.33 -19.21 3.14
N LYS A 18 -7.39 -18.92 3.89
CA LYS A 18 -7.74 -17.55 4.25
C LYS A 18 -6.66 -16.86 5.09
N ALA A 19 -6.06 -17.58 6.04
CA ALA A 19 -4.98 -17.06 6.86
C ALA A 19 -3.73 -16.73 6.02
N GLU A 20 -3.35 -17.62 5.09
CA GLU A 20 -2.22 -17.38 4.19
C GLU A 20 -2.48 -16.23 3.23
N LEU A 21 -3.68 -16.09 2.68
CA LEU A 21 -4.05 -14.96 1.83
C LEU A 21 -3.98 -13.62 2.57
N ASN A 22 -4.35 -13.58 3.85
CA ASN A 22 -4.22 -12.37 4.67
C ASN A 22 -2.75 -12.01 4.90
N LYS A 23 -1.90 -12.99 5.23
CA LYS A 23 -0.45 -12.75 5.37
C LYS A 23 0.15 -12.24 4.07
N ILE A 24 -0.21 -12.84 2.92
CA ILE A 24 0.24 -12.37 1.62
C ILE A 24 -0.19 -10.91 1.42
N LYS A 25 -1.45 -10.55 1.68
CA LYS A 25 -1.91 -9.16 1.57
C LYS A 25 -1.18 -8.18 2.49
N GLU A 26 -0.88 -8.59 3.72
CA GLU A 26 -0.13 -7.74 4.68
C GLU A 26 1.31 -7.50 4.23
N HIS A 27 1.93 -8.48 3.56
CA HIS A 27 3.33 -8.44 3.15
C HIS A 27 3.52 -8.14 1.65
N MET A 28 2.44 -8.08 0.89
CA MET A 28 2.44 -7.54 -0.46
C MET A 28 2.69 -6.04 -0.36
N VAL A 29 3.97 -5.69 -0.42
CA VAL A 29 4.40 -4.31 -0.68
C VAL A 29 4.04 -4.03 -2.13
N ASP A 30 3.28 -2.98 -2.39
CA ASP A 30 3.04 -2.50 -3.74
C ASP A 30 4.42 -2.26 -4.38
N VAL A 31 4.72 -2.90 -5.51
CA VAL A 31 6.05 -2.79 -6.15
C VAL A 31 6.34 -1.33 -6.54
N ASP A 32 5.29 -0.55 -6.77
CA ASP A 32 5.33 0.91 -7.02
C ASP A 32 5.61 1.75 -5.75
N SER A 33 5.65 1.11 -4.57
CA SER A 33 5.97 1.74 -3.28
C SER A 33 7.39 1.44 -2.79
N ILE A 34 8.21 0.76 -3.61
CA ILE A 34 9.65 0.62 -3.34
C ILE A 34 10.30 1.97 -3.66
N ILE A 35 10.15 2.90 -2.74
CA ILE A 35 10.84 4.19 -2.78
C ILE A 35 12.20 4.05 -2.11
N SER A 36 13.23 4.66 -2.70
CA SER A 36 14.53 4.81 -2.06
C SER A 36 14.41 5.62 -0.77
N GLU A 37 15.42 5.59 0.10
CA GLU A 37 15.39 6.46 1.29
C GLU A 37 15.43 7.94 0.89
N GLU A 38 16.06 8.29 -0.23
CA GLU A 38 16.01 9.66 -0.75
C GLU A 38 14.57 10.04 -1.16
N GLU A 39 13.87 9.17 -1.88
CA GLU A 39 12.47 9.41 -2.28
C GLU A 39 11.54 9.49 -1.06
N ARG A 40 11.76 8.64 -0.05
CA ARG A 40 11.05 8.71 1.24
C ARG A 40 11.26 10.06 1.92
N GLN A 41 12.48 10.57 1.91
CA GLN A 41 12.80 11.86 2.50
C GLN A 41 12.11 13.01 1.76
N LEU A 42 12.07 12.98 0.42
CA LEU A 42 11.35 13.96 -0.40
C LEU A 42 9.85 13.99 -0.07
N VAL A 43 9.23 12.82 0.13
CA VAL A 43 7.81 12.73 0.54
C VAL A 43 7.60 13.30 1.95
N ARG A 44 8.50 13.03 2.90
CA ARG A 44 8.41 13.63 4.24
C ARG A 44 8.49 15.15 4.17
N GLU A 45 9.42 15.68 3.38
CA GLU A 45 9.61 17.12 3.19
C GLU A 45 8.40 17.78 2.52
N SER A 46 7.78 17.13 1.52
CA SER A 46 6.57 17.67 0.89
C SER A 46 5.42 17.81 1.87
N LEU A 47 5.25 16.85 2.80
CA LEU A 47 4.23 16.93 3.86
C LEU A 47 4.50 18.05 4.87
N ILE A 48 5.78 18.35 5.15
CA ILE A 48 6.16 19.49 6.00
C ILE A 48 5.83 20.80 5.28
N HIS A 49 6.22 20.92 4.01
CA HIS A 49 5.93 22.10 3.20
C HIS A 49 4.42 22.36 3.04
N GLU A 50 3.60 21.31 2.97
CA GLU A 50 2.15 21.42 2.99
C GLU A 50 1.65 22.08 4.28
N LYS A 51 2.08 21.55 5.43
CA LYS A 51 1.72 22.09 6.75
C LYS A 51 2.17 23.53 6.95
N GLU A 52 3.31 23.89 6.37
CA GLU A 52 3.87 25.24 6.44
C GLU A 52 3.29 26.19 5.37
N GLY A 53 2.37 25.72 4.52
CA GLY A 53 1.77 26.53 3.46
C GLY A 53 2.75 26.95 2.35
N LYS A 54 3.84 26.20 2.18
CA LYS A 54 4.91 26.46 1.19
C LYS A 54 4.64 25.81 -0.17
N LEU A 55 3.61 24.97 -0.28
CA LEU A 55 3.24 24.34 -1.54
C LEU A 55 2.51 25.32 -2.46
N ILE A 56 2.73 25.16 -3.76
CA ILE A 56 1.98 25.86 -4.81
C ILE A 56 1.21 24.84 -5.65
N SER A 57 0.14 25.29 -6.31
CA SER A 57 -0.58 24.41 -7.22
C SER A 57 0.29 24.06 -8.42
N LEU A 58 0.12 22.84 -8.97
CA LEU A 58 0.83 22.44 -10.19
C LEU A 58 0.53 23.39 -11.35
N THR A 59 -0.68 23.94 -11.41
CA THR A 59 -1.08 24.93 -12.40
C THR A 59 -0.26 26.21 -12.27
N ASP A 60 -0.06 26.71 -11.06
CA ASP A 60 0.71 27.93 -10.82
C ASP A 60 2.21 27.70 -11.04
N PHE A 61 2.72 26.52 -10.68
CA PHE A 61 4.07 26.12 -11.01
C PHE A 61 4.30 26.12 -12.54
N LYS A 62 3.40 25.50 -13.31
CA LYS A 62 3.51 25.47 -14.78
C LYS A 62 3.55 26.88 -15.38
N LYS A 63 2.67 27.77 -14.92
CA LYS A 63 2.69 29.19 -15.31
C LYS A 63 4.04 29.86 -15.01
N GLN A 64 4.65 29.61 -13.84
CA GLN A 64 5.96 30.15 -13.49
C GLN A 64 7.09 29.61 -14.38
N GLN A 65 6.97 28.36 -14.85
CA GLN A 65 7.94 27.74 -15.76
C GLN A 65 7.68 28.03 -17.25
N GLY A 66 6.62 28.78 -17.57
CA GLY A 66 6.24 29.07 -18.96
C GLY A 66 5.69 27.84 -19.71
N LEU A 67 5.13 26.87 -18.99
CA LEU A 67 4.51 25.64 -19.49
C LEU A 67 2.98 25.71 -19.49
#